data_AF-I6AYJ6-F1
#
_entry.id   AF-I6AYJ6-F1
#
_cell.length_a   1.000
_cell.length_b   1.000
_cell.length_c   1.000
_cell.angle_alpha   90.00
_cell.angle_beta   90.00
_cell.angle_gamma   90.00
#
_symmetry.space_group_name_H-M   'P 1'
#
loop_
_entity.id
_entity.type
_entity.pdbx_description
1 polymer ?
#
loop_
_entity_poly.entity_id
_entity_poly.type
_entity_poly.pdbx_seq_one_letter_code
_entity_poly.pdbx_strand_id
1 'polypeptide(L)'
;MKPVVLDTSVLISGLLKSRGASAVLVDAFFAGRLHLAWSRETSAEYAEVMAREEFGIDLRERVAVLLKLRSSGGEVSPEPVPDADWPDADDLPFVAAALATEGKVIVTHNPRDFAPAKALGITILSPGEALEKLRDGGL
;
A
#
# COMPACT_ATOMS: atom_id res chain seq x y z
N MET A 1 -5.07 -2.99 15.35
CA MET A 1 -4.06 -3.18 14.28
C MET A 1 -3.83 -1.85 13.62
N LYS A 2 -2.57 -1.53 13.32
CA LYS A 2 -2.24 -0.21 12.76
C LYS A 2 -2.31 -0.34 11.24
N PRO A 3 -3.19 0.42 10.56
CA PRO A 3 -3.29 0.30 9.11
C PRO A 3 -1.99 0.77 8.47
N VAL A 4 -1.63 0.13 7.36
CA VAL A 4 -0.43 0.47 6.57
C VAL A 4 -0.84 0.91 5.19
N VAL A 5 -0.06 1.78 4.58
CA VAL A 5 -0.18 2.06 3.15
C VAL A 5 0.61 1.02 2.38
N LEU A 6 -0.03 0.37 1.42
CA LEU A 6 0.61 -0.58 0.51
C LEU A 6 0.91 0.14 -0.79
N ASP A 7 2.16 0.21 -1.23
CA ASP A 7 2.47 0.71 -2.56
C ASP A 7 1.85 -0.21 -3.64
N THR A 8 1.44 0.37 -4.76
CA THR A 8 0.98 -0.34 -5.95
C THR A 8 1.97 -1.41 -6.40
N SER A 9 3.28 -1.14 -6.33
CA SER A 9 4.29 -2.15 -6.70
C SER A 9 4.14 -3.45 -5.90
N VAL A 10 3.78 -3.34 -4.61
CA VAL A 10 3.60 -4.47 -3.71
C VAL A 10 2.25 -5.15 -3.95
N LEU A 11 1.19 -4.37 -4.16
CA LEU A 11 -0.13 -4.89 -4.53
C LEU A 11 -0.05 -5.72 -5.81
N ILE A 12 0.51 -5.16 -6.89
CA ILE A 12 0.69 -5.83 -8.18
C ILE A 12 1.55 -7.09 -8.01
N SER A 13 2.69 -7.00 -7.32
CA SER A 13 3.54 -8.17 -7.08
C SER A 13 2.81 -9.29 -6.32
N GLY A 14 1.94 -8.92 -5.37
CA GLY A 14 1.15 -9.86 -4.59
C GLY A 14 0.00 -10.50 -5.37
N LEU A 15 -0.60 -9.79 -6.32
CA LEU A 15 -1.62 -10.34 -7.23
C LEU A 15 -1.01 -11.25 -8.30
N LEU A 16 0.16 -10.91 -8.83
CA LEU A 16 0.79 -11.68 -9.91
C LEU A 16 1.52 -12.94 -9.45
N LYS A 17 2.01 -12.97 -8.21
CA LYS A 17 2.83 -14.07 -7.69
C LYS A 17 2.04 -14.88 -6.67
N SER A 18 2.03 -16.20 -6.82
CA SER A 18 1.42 -17.12 -5.85
C SER A 18 2.26 -17.35 -4.58
N ARG A 19 3.46 -16.75 -4.51
CA ARG A 19 4.42 -16.92 -3.40
C ARG A 19 5.22 -15.64 -3.18
N GLY A 20 5.78 -15.52 -1.97
CA GLY A 20 6.61 -14.39 -1.56
C GLY A 20 5.87 -13.43 -0.64
N ALA A 21 6.60 -12.49 -0.07
CA ALA A 21 6.06 -11.65 1.00
C ALA A 21 4.88 -10.78 0.54
N SER A 22 4.93 -10.21 -0.66
CA SER A 22 3.81 -9.45 -1.24
C SER A 22 2.52 -10.27 -1.36
N ALA A 23 2.64 -11.52 -1.82
CA ALA A 23 1.48 -12.43 -1.94
C ALA A 23 0.86 -12.69 -0.56
N VAL A 24 1.69 -12.97 0.45
CA VAL A 24 1.21 -13.21 1.82
C VAL A 24 0.58 -11.97 2.44
N LEU A 25 1.09 -10.77 2.15
CA LEU A 25 0.50 -9.51 2.62
C LEU A 25 -0.86 -9.24 1.97
N VAL A 26 -0.99 -9.47 0.66
CA VAL A 26 -2.28 -9.36 -0.06
C VAL A 26 -3.29 -10.39 0.46
N ASP A 27 -2.87 -11.64 0.65
CA ASP A 27 -3.73 -12.67 1.28
C ASP A 27 -4.14 -12.30 2.71
N ALA A 28 -3.22 -11.72 3.49
CA ALA A 28 -3.52 -11.24 4.82
C ALA A 28 -4.54 -10.10 4.79
N PHE A 29 -4.45 -9.19 3.82
CA PHE A 29 -5.44 -8.14 3.61
C PHE A 29 -6.82 -8.73 3.32
N PHE A 30 -6.93 -9.65 2.36
CA PHE A 30 -8.19 -10.32 2.05
C PHE A 30 -8.76 -11.08 3.25
N ALA A 31 -7.90 -11.72 4.04
CA ALA A 31 -8.26 -12.43 5.27
C ALA A 31 -8.59 -11.53 6.48
N GLY A 32 -8.44 -10.21 6.36
CA GLY A 32 -8.64 -9.27 7.49
C GLY A 32 -7.53 -9.32 8.55
N ARG A 33 -6.40 -9.96 8.22
CA ARG A 33 -5.19 -10.02 9.05
C ARG A 33 -4.21 -8.89 8.76
N LEU A 34 -4.43 -8.09 7.72
CA LEU A 34 -3.72 -6.84 7.46
C LEU A 34 -4.76 -5.76 7.14
N HIS A 35 -4.62 -4.57 7.71
CA HIS A 35 -5.49 -3.44 7.41
C HIS A 35 -4.72 -2.44 6.55
N LEU A 36 -5.31 -2.04 5.43
CA LEU A 36 -4.73 -1.04 4.54
C LEU A 36 -5.35 0.32 4.80
N ALA A 37 -4.51 1.34 4.94
CA ALA A 37 -4.92 2.73 4.82
C ALA A 37 -4.89 3.12 3.33
N TRP A 38 -5.96 3.75 2.85
CA TRP A 38 -6.09 4.15 1.47
C TRP A 38 -6.93 5.43 1.34
N SER A 39 -6.71 6.21 0.29
CA SER A 39 -7.53 7.36 -0.07
C SER A 39 -8.16 7.16 -1.45
N ARG A 40 -8.98 8.12 -1.90
CA ARG A 40 -9.57 8.08 -3.25
C ARG A 40 -8.51 8.05 -4.33
N GLU A 41 -7.44 8.80 -4.13
CA GLU A 41 -6.30 8.93 -5.02
C GLU A 41 -5.53 7.60 -5.10
N THR A 42 -5.16 6.99 -3.96
CA THR A 42 -4.46 5.69 -3.98
C THR A 42 -5.35 4.57 -4.53
N SER A 43 -6.66 4.59 -4.26
CA SER A 43 -7.59 3.64 -4.85
C SER A 43 -7.76 3.82 -6.36
N ALA A 44 -7.67 5.05 -6.87
CA ALA A 44 -7.71 5.34 -8.30
C ALA A 44 -6.44 4.82 -8.98
N GLU A 45 -5.28 5.07 -8.37
CA GLU A 45 -3.98 4.56 -8.83
C GLU A 45 -3.98 3.03 -8.93
N TYR A 46 -4.47 2.34 -7.89
CA TYR A 46 -4.62 0.88 -7.97
C TYR A 46 -5.52 0.44 -9.13
N ALA A 47 -6.66 1.11 -9.32
CA ALA A 47 -7.59 0.76 -10.39
C ALA A 47 -6.96 0.94 -11.78
N GLU A 48 -6.20 2.02 -11.97
CA GLU A 48 -5.47 2.30 -13.20
C GLU A 48 -4.36 1.27 -13.44
N VAL A 49 -3.48 1.06 -12.46
CA VAL A 49 -2.32 0.20 -12.63
C VAL A 49 -2.73 -1.26 -12.79
N MET A 50 -3.66 -1.77 -11.99
CA MET A 50 -4.18 -3.13 -12.19
C MET A 50 -4.87 -3.31 -13.55
N ALA A 51 -5.28 -2.21 -14.21
CA ALA A 51 -5.92 -2.27 -15.51
C ALA A 51 -4.96 -2.46 -16.70
N ARG A 52 -3.66 -2.21 -16.51
CA ARG A 52 -2.64 -2.31 -17.56
C ARG A 52 -2.53 -3.75 -18.08
N GLU A 53 -2.56 -3.89 -19.41
CA GLU A 53 -2.59 -5.20 -20.08
C GLU A 53 -1.35 -6.06 -19.75
N GLU A 54 -0.20 -5.42 -19.55
CA GLU A 54 1.08 -6.08 -19.23
C GLU A 54 1.05 -6.93 -17.95
N PHE A 55 0.15 -6.62 -17.01
CA PHE A 55 0.00 -7.40 -15.79
C PHE A 55 -0.97 -8.58 -15.95
N GLY A 56 -1.90 -8.54 -16.91
CA GLY A 56 -2.84 -9.64 -17.13
C GLY A 56 -3.76 -9.96 -15.95
N ILE A 57 -3.93 -9.05 -14.98
CA ILE A 57 -4.84 -9.22 -13.83
C ILE A 57 -6.28 -9.19 -14.36
N ASP A 58 -7.11 -10.18 -14.03
CA ASP A 58 -8.46 -10.25 -14.59
C ASP A 58 -9.43 -9.23 -13.94
N LEU A 59 -10.55 -8.93 -14.62
CA LEU A 59 -11.53 -7.96 -14.13
C LEU A 59 -12.13 -8.35 -12.76
N ARG A 60 -12.30 -9.65 -12.50
CA ARG A 60 -12.89 -10.14 -11.25
C ARG A 60 -11.94 -9.87 -10.09
N GLU A 61 -10.64 -10.10 -10.26
CA GLU A 61 -9.61 -9.81 -9.26
C GLU A 61 -9.51 -8.30 -9.00
N ARG A 62 -9.49 -7.47 -10.05
CA ARG A 62 -9.50 -6.00 -9.92
C ARG A 62 -10.67 -5.51 -9.08
N VAL A 63 -11.88 -5.99 -9.41
CA VAL A 63 -13.11 -5.63 -8.68
C VAL A 63 -13.05 -6.16 -7.24
N ALA A 64 -12.53 -7.36 -7.01
CA ALA A 64 -12.39 -7.92 -5.66
C ALA A 64 -11.49 -7.06 -4.77
N VAL A 65 -10.36 -6.57 -5.27
CA VAL A 65 -9.46 -5.67 -4.53
C VAL A 65 -10.18 -4.37 -4.14
N LEU A 66 -10.84 -3.72 -5.10
CA LEU A 66 -11.53 -2.44 -4.85
C LEU A 66 -12.72 -2.59 -3.89
N LEU A 67 -13.50 -3.67 -4.03
CA LEU A 67 -14.58 -3.98 -3.08
C LEU A 67 -14.03 -4.30 -1.69
N LYS A 68 -12.89 -5.02 -1.62
CA LYS A 68 -12.24 -5.33 -0.35
C LYS A 68 -11.75 -4.06 0.35
N LEU A 69 -11.14 -3.11 -0.36
CA LEU A 69 -10.74 -1.81 0.19
C LEU A 69 -11.94 -1.05 0.78
N ARG A 70 -13.03 -0.94 0.01
CA ARG A 70 -14.24 -0.24 0.46
C ARG A 70 -14.91 -0.90 1.66
N SER A 71 -14.89 -2.24 1.72
CA SER A 71 -15.50 -2.99 2.82
C SER A 71 -14.61 -3.14 4.06
N SER A 72 -13.30 -2.86 3.97
CA SER A 72 -12.37 -3.01 5.10
C SER A 72 -12.35 -1.81 6.05
N GLY A 73 -13.00 -0.69 5.72
CA GLY A 73 -13.09 0.50 6.57
C GLY A 73 -11.77 1.28 6.72
N GLY A 74 -10.82 1.09 5.81
CA GLY A 74 -9.50 1.72 5.84
C GLY A 74 -9.37 3.05 5.09
N GLU A 75 -10.49 3.65 4.66
CA GLU A 75 -10.47 4.95 3.95
C GLU A 75 -10.00 6.06 4.90
N VAL A 76 -8.94 6.77 4.52
CA VAL A 76 -8.38 7.92 5.24
C VAL A 76 -8.59 9.20 4.46
N SER A 77 -8.69 10.33 5.19
CA SER A 77 -8.59 11.65 4.57
C SER A 77 -7.10 11.99 4.42
N PRO A 78 -6.56 12.13 3.19
CA PRO A 78 -5.14 12.35 2.97
C PRO A 78 -4.69 13.67 3.62
N GLU A 79 -3.49 13.66 4.22
CA GLU A 79 -2.89 14.86 4.80
C GLU A 79 -2.00 15.60 3.79
N PRO A 80 -1.83 16.93 3.92
CA PRO A 80 -0.90 17.69 3.09
C PRO A 80 0.52 17.14 3.19
N VAL A 81 1.15 16.87 2.04
CA VAL A 81 2.55 16.45 1.98
C VAL A 81 3.44 17.70 1.97
N PRO A 82 4.39 17.84 2.90
CA PRO A 82 5.33 18.96 2.88
C PRO A 82 6.21 18.97 1.63
N ASP A 83 6.59 20.18 1.21
CA ASP A 83 7.54 20.39 0.11
C ASP A 83 8.90 19.73 0.44
N ALA A 84 9.36 18.89 -0.47
CA ALA A 84 10.66 18.25 -0.44
C ALA A 84 11.09 17.89 -1.88
N ASP A 85 12.34 17.45 -2.04
CA ASP A 85 12.85 16.92 -3.31
C ASP A 85 12.34 15.48 -3.53
N TRP A 86 11.04 15.36 -3.82
CA TRP A 86 10.38 14.08 -4.07
C TRP A 86 10.84 13.50 -5.42
N PRO A 87 11.40 12.27 -5.44
CA PRO A 87 11.88 11.66 -6.68
C PRO A 87 10.77 11.41 -7.71
N ASP A 88 9.58 11.06 -7.23
CA ASP A 88 8.40 10.80 -8.04
C ASP A 88 7.17 11.48 -7.42
N ALA A 89 6.43 12.22 -8.25
CA ALA A 89 5.20 12.89 -7.81
C ALA A 89 4.03 11.90 -7.66
N ASP A 90 4.08 10.77 -8.36
CA ASP A 90 3.04 9.74 -8.32
C ASP A 90 3.04 8.97 -6.99
N ASP A 91 4.09 9.09 -6.19
CA ASP A 91 4.18 8.54 -4.83
C ASP A 91 3.49 9.40 -3.77
N LEU A 92 3.25 10.69 -4.04
CA LEU A 92 2.71 11.64 -3.07
C LEU A 92 1.35 11.23 -2.49
N PRO A 93 0.41 10.65 -3.26
CA PRO A 93 -0.84 10.12 -2.70
C PRO A 93 -0.62 9.07 -1.59
N PHE A 94 0.39 8.20 -1.74
CA PHE A 94 0.72 7.17 -0.74
C PHE A 94 1.34 7.80 0.51
N VAL A 95 2.17 8.83 0.34
CA VAL A 95 2.72 9.62 1.45
C VAL A 95 1.59 10.33 2.21
N ALA A 96 0.69 10.99 1.50
CA ALA A 96 -0.45 11.71 2.07
C ALA A 96 -1.37 10.78 2.88
N ALA A 97 -1.64 9.58 2.35
CA ALA A 97 -2.41 8.55 3.05
C ALA A 97 -1.68 8.03 4.31
N ALA A 98 -0.35 7.88 4.25
CA ALA A 98 0.43 7.39 5.38
C ALA A 98 0.49 8.41 6.52
N LEU A 99 0.61 9.70 6.20
CA LEU A 99 0.60 10.80 7.17
C LEU A 99 -0.70 10.85 7.98
N ALA A 100 -1.83 10.53 7.34
CA ALA A 100 -3.15 10.45 7.96
C ALA A 100 -3.34 9.26 8.93
N THR A 101 -2.30 8.43 9.15
CA THR A 101 -2.35 7.29 10.06
C THR A 101 -1.43 7.50 11.26
N GLU A 102 -1.82 6.97 12.42
CA GLU A 102 -0.92 6.93 13.59
C GLU A 102 0.31 6.04 13.36
N GLY A 103 0.18 5.00 12.52
CA GLY A 103 1.24 4.05 12.24
C GLY A 103 2.34 4.62 11.35
N LYS A 104 1.98 5.52 10.42
CA LYS A 104 2.87 6.11 9.42
C LYS A 104 3.76 5.06 8.75
N VAL A 105 3.15 4.03 8.17
CA VAL A 105 3.89 2.93 7.51
C VAL A 105 3.56 2.89 6.03
N ILE A 106 4.59 2.86 5.19
CA ILE A 106 4.47 2.53 3.76
C ILE A 106 5.25 1.23 3.51
N VAL A 107 4.61 0.29 2.82
CA VAL A 107 5.24 -0.95 2.35
C VAL A 107 5.46 -0.86 0.85
N THR A 108 6.71 -0.92 0.40
CA THR A 108 7.11 -0.69 -1.01
C THR A 108 8.26 -1.62 -1.45
N HIS A 109 8.33 -1.94 -2.75
CA HIS A 109 9.54 -2.53 -3.35
C HIS A 109 10.63 -1.49 -3.66
N ASN A 110 10.29 -0.20 -3.68
CA ASN A 110 11.17 0.89 -4.10
C ASN A 110 11.40 1.92 -2.96
N PRO A 111 12.09 1.55 -1.87
CA PRO A 111 12.23 2.41 -0.69
C PRO A 111 12.98 3.74 -0.93
N ARG A 112 13.68 3.86 -2.06
CA ARG A 112 14.38 5.09 -2.45
C ARG A 112 13.41 6.19 -2.92
N ASP A 113 12.29 5.81 -3.52
CA ASP A 113 11.32 6.75 -4.07
C ASP A 113 10.58 7.47 -2.91
N PHE A 114 10.47 6.78 -1.76
CA PHE A 114 9.96 7.30 -0.50
C PHE A 114 11.03 7.85 0.45
N ALA A 115 12.27 8.10 0.01
CA ALA A 115 13.35 8.53 0.90
C ALA A 115 13.02 9.80 1.73
N PRO A 116 12.40 10.86 1.17
CA PRO A 116 12.03 12.05 1.94
C PRO A 116 10.98 11.78 3.04
N ALA A 117 10.12 10.77 2.86
CA ALA A 117 9.06 10.43 3.80
C ALA A 117 9.58 10.06 5.20
N LYS A 118 10.83 9.56 5.30
CA LYS A 118 11.47 9.24 6.57
C LYS A 118 11.62 10.46 7.48
N ALA A 119 11.88 11.64 6.91
CA ALA A 119 11.95 12.90 7.67
C ALA A 119 10.59 13.30 8.26
N LEU A 120 9.50 12.78 7.72
CA LEU A 120 8.12 13.01 8.19
C LEU A 120 7.69 11.98 9.26
N GLY A 121 8.61 11.12 9.70
CA GLY A 121 8.35 10.04 10.64
C GLY A 121 7.67 8.82 10.02
N ILE A 122 7.65 8.71 8.68
CA ILE A 122 7.10 7.54 7.99
C ILE A 122 8.14 6.41 7.99
N THR A 123 7.72 5.25 8.49
CA THR A 123 8.47 4.01 8.41
C THR A 123 8.27 3.38 7.04
N ILE A 124 9.36 3.22 6.30
CA ILE A 124 9.37 2.54 4.99
C ILE A 124 9.81 1.10 5.20
N LEU A 125 8.98 0.15 4.78
CA LEU A 125 9.25 -1.28 4.89
C LEU A 125 9.28 -1.93 3.51
N SER A 126 10.22 -2.84 3.31
CA SER A 126 10.08 -3.85 2.27
C SER A 126 8.95 -4.84 2.61
N PRO A 127 8.42 -5.59 1.62
CA PRO A 127 7.42 -6.60 1.89
C PRO A 127 7.90 -7.67 2.88
N GLY A 128 9.20 -8.01 2.87
CA GLY A 128 9.79 -8.96 3.81
C GLY A 128 9.70 -8.45 5.26
N GLU A 129 10.14 -7.22 5.51
CA GLU A 129 10.08 -6.60 6.83
C GLU A 129 8.63 -6.40 7.32
N ALA A 130 7.72 -6.04 6.41
CA ALA A 130 6.30 -5.94 6.72
C ALA A 130 5.70 -7.31 7.11
N LEU A 131 6.08 -8.38 6.40
CA LEU A 131 5.62 -9.73 6.73
C LEU A 131 6.14 -10.20 8.11
N GLU A 132 7.39 -9.90 8.44
CA GLU A 132 7.95 -10.20 9.77
C GLU A 132 7.17 -9.47 10.87
N LYS A 133 6.99 -8.15 10.72
CA LYS A 133 6.19 -7.37 11.67
C LYS A 133 4.75 -7.85 11.79
N LEU A 134 4.13 -8.27 10.69
CA LEU A 134 2.79 -8.83 10.70
C LEU A 134 2.72 -10.12 11.53
N ARG A 135 3.73 -11.00 11.44
CA ARG A 135 3.81 -12.24 12.23
C ARG A 135 4.00 -11.98 13.73
N ASP A 136 4.72 -10.91 14.06
CA ASP A 136 4.97 -10.49 15.43
C ASP A 136 3.82 -9.67 16.04
N GLY A 137 2.72 -9.46 15.30
CA GLY A 137 1.58 -8.66 15.73
C GLY A 137 1.84 -7.15 15.74
N GLY A 138 2.93 -6.71 15.09
CA GLY A 138 3.34 -5.31 14.97
C GLY A 138 2.59 -4.52 13.89
N LEU A 139 1.82 -5.19 13.03
CA LEU A 139 0.92 -4.59 12.03
C LEU A 139 -0.53 -5.08 12.25
#